data_AF-A0A958RAI5-F1
#
_entry.id   AF-A0A958RAI5-F1
#
_cell.length_a   1.000
_cell.length_b   1.000
_cell.length_c   1.000
_cell.angle_alpha   90.00
_cell.angle_beta   90.00
_cell.angle_gamma   90.00
#
_symmetry.space_group_name_H-M   'P 1'
#
loop_
_entity.id
_entity.type
_entity.pdbx_description
1 polymer ?
#
loop_
_entity_poly.entity_id
_entity_poly.type
_entity_poly.pdbx_seq_one_letter_code
_entity_poly.pdbx_strand_id
1 'polypeptide(L)'
;MAKKYFGLLILLLLCSVAFGQNTVPADSLNTATTNLVTQASPDIIPNQGFSVTTLLRGALGMAVLILISFLFSANRKAINWKTVGIGLSLQLLIAIGVLKVPFVQYAFEKVGGIFVSILEFTRAGSQFLFEGLVVDMDTFGYIFAFQVLPTIVFFSALTSVLYYLGVIQIVVKGMAWLLSKTLGISGAESLSVAGNIFLGQTEAPLLIKAYLEKMNRSEILLVMIGGMATVAGAVLAAYIGFLGGDDPELRLIFAKHLLAASVMAAPGAMFISK
;
A
#
# COMPACT_ATOMS: atom_id res chain seq x y z
N MET A 1 17.60 10.22 -21.92
CA MET A 1 17.28 10.07 -20.48
C MET A 1 16.91 8.65 -20.05
N ALA A 2 16.21 7.84 -20.87
CA ALA A 2 15.80 6.46 -20.52
C ALA A 2 16.96 5.46 -20.28
N LYS A 3 18.09 5.60 -21.00
CA LYS A 3 19.29 4.74 -20.79
C LYS A 3 19.91 4.86 -19.39
N LYS A 4 19.71 5.98 -18.69
CA LYS A 4 20.34 6.24 -17.37
C LYS A 4 19.60 5.52 -16.23
N TYR A 5 18.30 5.28 -16.38
CA TYR A 5 17.47 4.59 -15.39
C TYR A 5 17.48 3.07 -15.56
N PHE A 6 17.65 2.57 -16.79
CA PHE A 6 17.76 1.13 -17.07
C PHE A 6 19.00 0.50 -16.42
N GLY A 7 20.14 1.21 -16.43
CA GLY A 7 21.35 0.77 -15.73
C GLY A 7 21.20 0.77 -14.20
N LEU A 8 20.44 1.72 -13.64
CA LEU A 8 20.15 1.78 -12.20
C LEU A 8 19.23 0.63 -11.75
N LEU A 9 18.25 0.24 -12.59
CA LEU A 9 17.37 -0.90 -12.35
C LEU A 9 18.15 -2.23 -12.31
N ILE A 10 19.08 -2.42 -13.27
CA ILE A 10 19.94 -3.61 -13.32
C ILE A 10 20.92 -3.64 -12.14
N LEU A 11 21.47 -2.49 -11.74
CA LEU A 11 22.35 -2.39 -10.58
C LEU A 11 21.61 -2.68 -9.26
N LEU A 12 20.35 -2.25 -9.13
CA LEU A 12 19.49 -2.55 -7.97
C LEU A 12 19.06 -4.03 -7.93
N LEU A 13 18.81 -4.65 -9.09
CA LEU A 13 18.53 -6.09 -9.23
C LEU A 13 19.75 -6.97 -8.94
N LEU A 14 20.96 -6.49 -9.21
CA LEU A 14 22.20 -7.21 -8.88
C LEU A 14 22.61 -7.03 -7.41
N CYS A 15 22.39 -5.85 -6.82
CA CYS A 15 22.64 -5.62 -5.39
C CYS A 15 21.69 -6.38 -4.46
N SER A 16 20.47 -6.72 -4.92
CA SER A 16 19.51 -7.48 -4.10
C SER A 16 19.87 -8.96 -3.90
N VAL A 17 20.78 -9.49 -4.73
CA VAL A 17 21.32 -10.86 -4.58
C VAL A 17 22.37 -10.95 -3.47
N ALA A 18 23.03 -9.85 -3.10
CA ALA A 18 24.16 -9.87 -2.17
C ALA A 18 23.79 -9.68 -0.68
N PHE A 19 22.54 -9.32 -0.36
CA PHE A 19 22.12 -9.10 1.03
C PHE A 19 20.82 -9.87 1.34
N GLY A 20 21.00 -11.16 1.63
CA GLY A 20 19.99 -12.02 2.23
C GLY A 20 19.56 -11.47 3.59
N GLN A 21 18.26 -11.57 3.90
CA GLN A 21 17.74 -11.24 5.21
C GLN A 21 18.44 -12.13 6.25
N ASN A 22 18.97 -11.52 7.31
CA ASN A 22 19.50 -12.23 8.45
C ASN A 22 18.41 -13.15 9.02
N THR A 23 18.76 -14.41 9.19
CA THR A 23 18.00 -15.45 9.87
C THR A 23 17.70 -15.01 11.29
N VAL A 24 16.43 -14.95 11.67
CA VAL A 24 16.01 -14.83 13.06
C VAL A 24 16.52 -16.08 13.81
N PRO A 25 17.27 -15.94 14.92
CA PRO A 25 17.75 -17.10 15.67
C PRO A 25 16.57 -17.78 16.37
N ALA A 26 16.41 -19.07 16.15
CA ALA A 26 15.54 -19.93 16.93
C ALA A 26 16.35 -20.53 18.08
N ASP A 27 16.13 -20.02 19.29
CA ASP A 27 16.53 -20.61 20.58
C ASP A 27 15.34 -20.34 21.52
N SER A 28 14.85 -21.23 22.39
CA SER A 28 15.19 -22.60 22.75
C SER A 28 14.11 -23.03 23.76
N LEU A 29 13.21 -23.97 23.44
CA LEU A 29 12.36 -24.63 24.43
C LEU A 29 12.08 -26.07 24.01
N ASN A 30 13.05 -26.95 24.29
CA ASN A 30 12.80 -28.37 24.47
C ASN A 30 13.15 -28.71 25.90
N THR A 31 12.16 -29.04 26.73
CA THR A 31 12.15 -30.18 27.67
C THR A 31 10.84 -30.14 28.46
N ALA A 32 9.88 -30.99 28.09
CA ALA A 32 9.11 -31.85 29.01
C ALA A 32 8.00 -32.57 28.24
N THR A 33 8.15 -33.89 28.15
CA THR A 33 7.15 -34.94 27.92
C THR A 33 5.68 -34.56 28.15
N THR A 34 4.77 -34.94 27.25
CA THR A 34 3.86 -36.10 27.42
C THR A 34 3.11 -36.35 26.11
N ASN A 35 3.21 -37.57 25.58
CA ASN A 35 2.35 -38.08 24.50
C ASN A 35 0.89 -38.00 24.95
N LEU A 36 0.01 -37.39 24.15
CA LEU A 36 -1.39 -37.76 23.91
C LEU A 36 -2.00 -36.70 22.96
N VAL A 37 -2.66 -37.19 21.90
CA VAL A 37 -3.32 -36.45 20.81
C VAL A 37 -2.40 -36.02 19.65
N THR A 38 -2.21 -36.94 18.70
CA THR A 38 -1.84 -36.62 17.31
C THR A 38 -3.02 -35.90 16.65
N GLN A 39 -3.19 -34.61 16.95
CA GLN A 39 -3.92 -33.71 16.06
C GLN A 39 -2.94 -33.35 14.94
N ALA A 40 -3.27 -33.74 13.71
CA ALA A 40 -2.62 -33.25 12.51
C ALA A 40 -2.97 -31.76 12.36
N SER A 41 -2.32 -30.91 13.16
CA SER A 41 -2.17 -29.51 12.84
C SER A 41 -1.44 -29.46 11.50
N PRO A 42 -1.94 -28.77 10.47
CA PRO A 42 -1.14 -28.58 9.26
C PRO A 42 0.13 -27.86 9.73
N ASP A 43 1.27 -28.55 9.70
CA ASP A 43 2.55 -27.96 10.02
C ASP A 43 2.68 -26.71 9.16
N ILE A 44 2.62 -25.54 9.81
CA ILE A 44 2.74 -24.26 9.13
C ILE A 44 4.15 -24.26 8.55
N ILE A 45 4.23 -24.51 7.23
CA ILE A 45 5.52 -24.57 6.53
C ILE A 45 6.20 -23.22 6.73
N PRO A 46 7.34 -23.17 7.44
CA PRO A 46 8.00 -21.91 7.73
C PRO A 46 8.48 -21.26 6.42
N ASN A 47 8.54 -19.93 6.40
CA ASN A 47 9.03 -19.17 5.26
C ASN A 47 10.45 -19.63 4.88
N GLN A 48 10.60 -20.26 3.72
CA GLN A 48 11.88 -20.81 3.21
C GLN A 48 12.84 -19.73 2.70
N GLY A 49 12.55 -18.45 2.90
CA GLY A 49 13.40 -17.33 2.55
C GLY A 49 13.47 -17.07 1.05
N PHE A 50 14.46 -16.26 0.65
CA PHE A 50 14.64 -15.86 -0.75
C PHE A 50 15.47 -16.90 -1.51
N SER A 51 14.91 -17.48 -2.57
CA SER A 51 15.63 -18.35 -3.50
C SER A 51 15.47 -17.88 -4.95
N VAL A 52 16.33 -18.38 -5.84
CA VAL A 52 16.20 -18.13 -7.29
C VAL A 52 14.84 -18.62 -7.80
N THR A 53 14.32 -19.73 -7.25
CA THR A 53 13.01 -20.27 -7.64
C THR A 53 11.86 -19.35 -7.25
N THR A 54 11.91 -18.73 -6.06
CA THR A 54 10.88 -17.78 -5.61
C THR A 54 10.94 -16.47 -6.40
N LEU A 55 12.15 -16.01 -6.75
CA LEU A 55 12.33 -14.84 -7.61
C LEU A 55 11.74 -15.08 -9.01
N LEU A 56 12.07 -16.22 -9.63
CA LEU A 56 11.55 -16.58 -10.95
C LEU A 56 10.03 -16.76 -10.94
N ARG A 57 9.46 -17.34 -9.88
CA ARG A 57 8.00 -17.42 -9.69
C ARG A 57 7.36 -16.04 -9.59
N GLY A 58 7.95 -15.12 -8.83
CA GLY A 58 7.47 -13.73 -8.74
C GLY A 58 7.55 -12.99 -10.07
N ALA A 59 8.65 -13.14 -10.81
CA ALA A 59 8.83 -12.57 -12.14
C ALA A 59 7.84 -13.16 -13.16
N LEU A 60 7.59 -14.47 -13.11
CA LEU A 60 6.57 -15.13 -13.93
C LEU A 60 5.17 -14.58 -13.61
N GLY A 61 4.81 -14.43 -12.34
CA GLY A 61 3.53 -13.86 -11.93
C GLY A 61 3.33 -12.44 -12.49
N MET A 62 4.35 -11.59 -12.38
CA MET A 62 4.33 -10.24 -12.95
C MET A 62 4.18 -10.26 -14.47
N ALA A 63 4.90 -11.14 -15.16
CA ALA A 63 4.81 -11.30 -16.62
C ALA A 63 3.40 -11.76 -17.05
N VAL A 64 2.79 -12.67 -16.29
CA VAL A 64 1.40 -13.13 -16.53
C VAL A 64 0.41 -11.99 -16.33
N LEU A 65 0.53 -11.18 -15.29
CA LEU A 65 -0.36 -10.03 -15.08
C LEU A 65 -0.25 -9.01 -16.23
N ILE A 66 0.99 -8.69 -16.66
CA ILE A 66 1.22 -7.83 -17.82
C ILE A 66 0.65 -8.44 -19.10
N LEU A 67 0.79 -9.76 -19.30
CA LEU A 67 0.22 -10.47 -20.44
C LEU A 67 -1.30 -10.39 -20.45
N ILE A 68 -1.96 -10.58 -19.31
CA ILE A 68 -3.42 -10.44 -19.18
C ILE A 68 -3.82 -9.02 -19.56
N SER A 69 -3.18 -8.00 -19.00
CA SER A 69 -3.46 -6.60 -19.37
C SER A 69 -3.24 -6.32 -20.86
N PHE A 70 -2.20 -6.90 -21.46
CA PHE A 70 -1.94 -6.80 -22.90
C PHE A 70 -3.03 -7.47 -23.75
N LEU A 71 -3.53 -8.64 -23.33
CA LEU A 71 -4.59 -9.36 -24.05
C LEU A 71 -5.90 -8.56 -24.06
N PHE A 72 -6.24 -7.92 -22.94
CA PHE A 72 -7.43 -7.06 -22.79
C PHE A 72 -7.22 -5.61 -23.27
N SER A 73 -6.04 -5.27 -23.80
CA SER A 73 -5.79 -3.92 -24.33
C SER A 73 -6.64 -3.64 -25.58
N ALA A 74 -7.31 -2.49 -25.58
CA ALA A 74 -8.14 -2.05 -26.69
C ALA A 74 -7.35 -1.78 -27.98
N ASN A 75 -6.08 -1.35 -27.87
CA ASN A 75 -5.21 -1.13 -29.02
C ASN A 75 -3.75 -1.46 -28.69
N ARG A 76 -3.38 -2.72 -28.94
CA ARG A 76 -2.04 -3.27 -28.64
C ARG A 76 -0.89 -2.54 -29.37
N LYS A 77 -1.16 -1.87 -30.49
CA LYS A 77 -0.15 -1.14 -31.26
C LYS A 77 0.12 0.26 -30.69
N ALA A 78 -0.82 0.82 -29.93
CA ALA A 78 -0.71 2.15 -29.33
C ALA A 78 -0.04 2.15 -27.95
N ILE A 79 0.29 0.97 -27.41
CA ILE A 79 0.91 0.83 -26.08
C ILE A 79 2.27 1.51 -26.08
N ASN A 80 2.42 2.48 -25.17
CA ASN A 80 3.69 3.15 -24.96
C ASN A 80 4.57 2.36 -23.97
N TRP A 81 5.35 1.42 -24.52
CA TRP A 81 6.26 0.56 -23.75
C TRP A 81 7.27 1.32 -22.88
N LYS A 82 7.61 2.56 -23.24
CA LYS A 82 8.48 3.41 -22.42
C LYS A 82 7.77 3.80 -21.12
N THR A 83 6.51 4.22 -21.21
CA THR A 83 5.70 4.59 -20.04
C THR A 83 5.45 3.37 -19.15
N VAL A 84 5.13 2.22 -19.76
CA VAL A 84 4.93 0.95 -19.05
C VAL A 84 6.19 0.55 -18.29
N GLY A 85 7.34 0.58 -18.95
CA GLY A 85 8.63 0.24 -18.34
C GLY A 85 9.03 1.19 -17.21
N ILE A 86 8.74 2.50 -17.34
CA ILE A 86 9.00 3.49 -16.27
C ILE A 86 8.09 3.22 -15.06
N GLY A 87 6.79 2.97 -15.27
CA GLY A 87 5.85 2.67 -14.18
C GLY A 87 6.26 1.42 -13.42
N LEU A 88 6.55 0.33 -14.14
CA LEU A 88 6.99 -0.92 -13.53
C LEU A 88 8.31 -0.74 -12.77
N SER A 89 9.26 -0.01 -13.35
CA SER A 89 10.54 0.30 -12.71
C SER A 89 10.34 1.12 -11.43
N LEU A 90 9.47 2.12 -11.46
CA LEU A 90 9.19 2.97 -10.30
C LEU A 90 8.50 2.18 -9.19
N GLN A 91 7.54 1.31 -9.53
CA GLN A 91 6.91 0.44 -8.55
C GLN A 91 7.91 -0.51 -7.89
N LEU A 92 8.80 -1.15 -8.66
CA LEU A 92 9.86 -2.01 -8.12
C LEU A 92 10.88 -1.23 -7.28
N LEU A 93 11.23 -0.01 -7.69
CA LEU A 93 12.14 0.85 -6.94
C LEU A 93 11.54 1.21 -5.58
N ILE A 94 10.26 1.58 -5.53
CA ILE A 94 9.56 1.84 -4.27
C ILE A 94 9.50 0.56 -3.42
N ALA A 95 9.20 -0.60 -4.02
CA ALA A 95 9.20 -1.90 -3.34
C ALA A 95 10.52 -2.16 -2.62
N ILE A 96 11.62 -2.09 -3.37
CA ILE A 96 12.97 -2.36 -2.86
C ILE A 96 13.37 -1.28 -1.86
N GLY A 97 13.01 -0.02 -2.11
CA GLY A 97 13.22 1.09 -1.18
C GLY A 97 12.63 0.78 0.19
N VAL A 98 11.32 0.51 0.25
CA VAL A 98 10.63 0.24 1.51
C VAL A 98 11.06 -1.09 2.14
N LEU A 99 11.42 -2.12 1.36
CA LEU A 99 11.75 -3.44 1.90
C LEU A 99 13.23 -3.63 2.28
N LYS A 100 14.15 -2.85 1.70
CA LYS A 100 15.60 -3.07 1.87
C LYS A 100 16.39 -1.84 2.31
N VAL A 101 15.91 -0.62 2.06
CA VAL A 101 16.69 0.61 2.36
C VAL A 101 16.30 1.13 3.75
N PRO A 102 17.20 1.09 4.76
CA PRO A 102 16.85 1.44 6.15
C PRO A 102 16.32 2.86 6.31
N PHE A 103 16.88 3.82 5.55
CA PHE A 103 16.41 5.21 5.57
C PHE A 103 14.96 5.34 5.09
N VAL A 104 14.57 4.58 4.04
CA VAL A 104 13.21 4.61 3.50
C VAL A 104 12.26 3.87 4.45
N GLN A 105 12.68 2.74 5.02
CA GLN A 105 11.93 2.05 6.07
C GLN A 105 11.60 2.99 7.22
N TYR A 106 12.61 3.67 7.76
CA TYR A 106 12.43 4.62 8.85
C TYR A 106 11.43 5.73 8.51
N ALA A 107 11.49 6.28 7.29
CA ALA A 107 10.52 7.28 6.85
C ALA A 107 9.08 6.74 6.83
N PHE A 108 8.86 5.53 6.29
CA PHE A 108 7.54 4.88 6.28
C PHE A 108 7.07 4.48 7.67
N GLU A 109 7.97 4.09 8.58
CA GLU A 109 7.65 3.79 9.98
C GLU A 109 7.24 5.03 10.75
N LYS A 110 7.86 6.19 10.48
CA LYS A 110 7.42 7.46 11.05
C LYS A 110 6.03 7.85 10.58
N VAL A 111 5.75 7.71 9.29
CA VAL A 111 4.39 7.97 8.77
C VAL A 111 3.41 6.96 9.33
N GLY A 112 3.76 5.67 9.37
CA GLY A 112 2.95 4.62 9.99
C GLY A 112 2.64 4.88 11.46
N GLY A 113 3.62 5.37 12.22
CA GLY A 113 3.44 5.79 13.60
C GLY A 113 2.41 6.91 13.77
N ILE A 114 2.30 7.83 12.82
CA ILE A 114 1.22 8.85 12.82
C ILE A 114 -0.15 8.17 12.71
N PHE A 115 -0.31 7.19 11.82
CA PHE A 115 -1.56 6.42 11.70
C PHE A 115 -1.88 5.65 12.98
N VAL A 116 -0.88 5.03 13.60
CA VAL A 116 -1.06 4.33 14.89
C VAL A 116 -1.48 5.30 15.99
N SER A 117 -0.86 6.48 16.11
CA SER A 117 -1.29 7.48 17.10
C SER A 117 -2.73 7.95 16.89
N ILE A 118 -3.15 8.11 15.63
CA ILE A 118 -4.55 8.47 15.32
C ILE A 118 -5.52 7.34 15.70
N LEU A 119 -5.11 6.07 15.54
CA LEU A 119 -5.89 4.93 16.02
C LEU A 119 -6.07 4.97 17.53
N GLU A 120 -5.03 5.33 18.30
CA GLU A 120 -5.16 5.48 19.76
C GLU A 120 -6.14 6.59 20.15
N PHE A 121 -6.10 7.75 19.46
CA PHE A 121 -7.07 8.82 19.69
C PHE A 121 -8.51 8.38 19.38
N THR A 122 -8.67 7.59 18.30
CA THR A 122 -9.97 7.02 17.95
C THR A 122 -10.43 6.03 19.03
N ARG A 123 -9.53 5.18 19.55
CA ARG A 123 -9.84 4.22 20.60
C ARG A 123 -10.31 4.92 21.86
N ALA A 124 -9.65 5.99 22.28
CA ALA A 124 -10.08 6.80 23.43
C ALA A 124 -11.49 7.38 23.22
N GLY A 125 -11.79 7.91 22.02
CA GLY A 125 -13.13 8.40 21.69
C GLY A 125 -14.20 7.30 21.65
N SER A 126 -13.82 6.10 21.18
CA SER A 126 -14.72 4.95 21.11
C SER A 126 -15.00 4.36 22.50
N GLN A 127 -14.00 4.33 23.38
CA GLN A 127 -14.17 3.94 24.78
C GLN A 127 -15.12 4.90 25.51
N PHE A 128 -14.98 6.21 25.30
CA PHE A 128 -15.91 7.20 25.86
C PHE A 128 -17.36 6.95 25.43
N LEU A 129 -17.59 6.55 24.17
CA LEU A 129 -18.94 6.39 23.62
C LEU A 129 -19.54 4.99 23.86
N PHE A 130 -18.70 3.95 23.95
CA PHE A 130 -19.10 2.54 23.90
C PHE A 130 -18.33 1.67 24.93
N GLU A 131 -18.00 2.21 26.10
CA GLU A 131 -17.15 1.59 27.13
C GLU A 131 -17.39 0.08 27.34
N GLY A 132 -18.65 -0.33 27.55
CA GLY A 132 -19.02 -1.73 27.78
C GLY A 132 -19.07 -2.65 26.56
N LEU A 133 -18.94 -2.12 25.34
CA LEU A 133 -18.98 -2.90 24.07
C LEU A 133 -17.63 -2.92 23.34
N VAL A 134 -16.71 -2.00 23.69
CA VAL A 134 -15.38 -1.85 23.06
C VAL A 134 -14.26 -2.39 23.95
N VAL A 135 -14.48 -2.50 25.27
CA VAL A 135 -13.44 -2.98 26.21
C VAL A 135 -13.69 -4.42 26.64
N ASP A 136 -14.95 -4.85 26.74
CA ASP A 136 -15.32 -6.19 27.20
C ASP A 136 -15.24 -7.24 26.07
N MET A 137 -14.00 -7.51 25.64
CA MET A 137 -13.70 -8.57 24.66
C MET A 137 -13.91 -9.97 25.23
N ASP A 138 -13.92 -10.12 26.55
CA ASP A 138 -14.04 -11.40 27.23
C ASP A 138 -15.49 -11.92 27.19
N THR A 139 -16.47 -11.01 27.24
CA THR A 139 -17.90 -11.37 27.24
C THR A 139 -18.50 -11.46 25.83
N PHE A 140 -18.14 -10.52 24.94
CA PHE A 140 -18.77 -10.41 23.61
C PHE A 140 -17.84 -10.67 22.43
N GLY A 141 -16.53 -10.86 22.68
CA GLY A 141 -15.54 -11.02 21.62
C GLY A 141 -15.31 -9.76 20.78
N TYR A 142 -14.58 -9.90 19.68
CA TYR A 142 -14.26 -8.79 18.78
C TYR A 142 -15.50 -8.32 18.00
N ILE A 143 -16.20 -7.30 18.51
CA ILE A 143 -17.34 -6.70 17.78
C ILE A 143 -16.82 -5.71 16.74
N PHE A 144 -16.75 -6.18 15.48
CA PHE A 144 -16.26 -5.39 14.34
C PHE A 144 -16.91 -3.99 14.24
N ALA A 145 -18.23 -3.90 14.47
CA ALA A 145 -18.97 -2.66 14.34
C ALA A 145 -18.47 -1.54 15.27
N PHE A 146 -18.11 -1.87 16.51
CA PHE A 146 -17.69 -0.87 17.51
C PHE A 146 -16.18 -0.65 17.54
N GLN A 147 -15.39 -1.51 16.90
CA GLN A 147 -13.93 -1.36 16.86
C GLN A 147 -13.44 -0.73 15.56
N VAL A 148 -14.10 -1.01 14.44
CA VAL A 148 -13.61 -0.62 13.11
C VAL A 148 -14.36 0.58 12.55
N LEU A 149 -15.69 0.63 12.70
CA LEU A 149 -16.48 1.72 12.13
C LEU A 149 -16.17 3.09 12.77
N PRO A 150 -15.96 3.22 14.09
CA PRO A 150 -15.56 4.51 14.68
C PRO A 150 -14.24 5.05 14.12
N THR A 151 -13.29 4.17 13.79
CA THR A 151 -12.04 4.55 13.10
C THR A 151 -12.32 5.18 11.76
N ILE A 152 -13.23 4.61 10.96
CA ILE A 152 -13.60 5.17 9.66
C ILE A 152 -14.23 6.55 9.85
N VAL A 153 -15.17 6.70 10.79
CA VAL A 153 -15.84 7.98 11.08
C VAL A 153 -14.83 9.05 11.52
N PHE A 154 -13.95 8.72 12.46
CA PHE A 154 -12.92 9.64 12.95
C PHE A 154 -11.96 10.07 11.83
N PHE A 155 -11.42 9.12 11.06
CA PHE A 155 -10.52 9.42 9.96
C PHE A 155 -11.18 10.19 8.83
N SER A 156 -12.46 9.91 8.52
CA SER A 156 -13.22 10.69 7.54
C SER A 156 -13.41 12.14 8.01
N ALA A 157 -13.74 12.35 9.29
CA ALA A 157 -13.82 13.70 9.87
C ALA A 157 -12.46 14.42 9.85
N LEU A 158 -11.39 13.74 10.25
CA LEU A 158 -10.02 14.29 10.23
C LEU A 158 -9.60 14.66 8.80
N THR A 159 -9.81 13.77 7.84
CA THR A 159 -9.51 14.02 6.42
C THR A 159 -10.30 15.22 5.91
N SER A 160 -11.58 15.34 6.27
CA SER A 160 -12.41 16.50 5.91
C SER A 160 -11.85 17.81 6.48
N VAL A 161 -11.37 17.82 7.73
CA VAL A 161 -10.72 19.00 8.33
C VAL A 161 -9.42 19.32 7.62
N LEU A 162 -8.56 18.33 7.36
CA LEU A 162 -7.30 18.52 6.63
C LEU A 162 -7.51 19.02 5.20
N TYR A 163 -8.62 18.61 4.58
CA TYR A 163 -9.04 19.10 3.28
C TYR A 163 -9.52 20.56 3.35
N TYR A 164 -10.31 20.93 4.37
CA TYR A 164 -10.74 22.31 4.59
C TYR A 164 -9.55 23.25 4.86
N LEU A 165 -8.57 22.78 5.64
CA LEU A 165 -7.36 23.53 5.99
C LEU A 165 -6.33 23.64 4.84
N GLY A 166 -6.51 22.91 3.73
CA GLY A 166 -5.60 22.98 2.59
C GLY A 166 -4.38 22.04 2.66
N VAL A 167 -4.25 21.22 3.71
CA VAL A 167 -3.07 20.37 3.95
C VAL A 167 -2.96 19.26 2.89
N ILE A 168 -4.09 18.58 2.62
CA ILE A 168 -4.15 17.51 1.61
C ILE A 168 -3.75 18.04 0.23
N GLN A 169 -4.20 19.24 -0.12
CA GLN A 169 -3.94 19.85 -1.42
C GLN A 169 -2.46 20.14 -1.61
N ILE A 170 -1.75 20.60 -0.57
CA ILE A 170 -0.30 20.85 -0.62
C ILE A 170 0.45 19.53 -0.86
N VAL A 171 0.14 18.49 -0.07
CA VAL A 171 0.79 17.18 -0.18
C VAL A 171 0.52 16.55 -1.55
N VAL A 172 -0.75 16.50 -1.96
CA VAL A 172 -1.16 15.90 -3.22
C VAL A 172 -0.60 16.65 -4.42
N LYS A 173 -0.52 17.99 -4.38
CA LYS A 173 0.13 18.78 -5.45
C LYS A 173 1.62 18.46 -5.59
N GLY A 174 2.33 18.31 -4.47
CA GLY A 174 3.74 17.91 -4.46
C GLY A 174 3.96 16.52 -5.08
N MET A 175 3.15 15.55 -4.68
CA MET A 175 3.21 14.20 -5.26
C MET A 175 2.78 14.16 -6.72
N ALA A 176 1.73 14.87 -7.10
CA ALA A 176 1.25 14.95 -8.48
C ALA A 176 2.32 15.54 -9.40
N TRP A 177 3.04 16.56 -8.93
CA TRP A 177 4.18 17.11 -9.66
C TRP A 177 5.30 16.07 -9.84
N LEU A 178 5.63 15.32 -8.78
CA LEU A 178 6.62 14.25 -8.84
C LEU A 178 6.20 13.13 -9.82
N LEU A 179 4.96 12.68 -9.74
CA LEU A 179 4.40 11.64 -10.62
C LEU A 179 4.33 12.12 -12.07
N SER A 180 3.88 13.36 -12.32
CA SER A 180 3.83 13.92 -13.68
C SER A 180 5.22 14.00 -14.31
N LYS A 181 6.22 14.47 -13.54
CA LYS A 181 7.63 14.53 -14.00
C LYS A 181 8.24 13.16 -14.28
N THR A 182 7.95 12.18 -13.43
CA THR A 182 8.57 10.85 -13.52
C THR A 182 7.88 9.96 -14.55
N LEU A 183 6.55 9.94 -14.57
CA LEU A 183 5.74 9.07 -15.43
C LEU A 183 5.40 9.71 -16.79
N GLY A 184 5.54 11.03 -16.93
CA GLY A 184 5.26 11.75 -18.19
C GLY A 184 3.77 11.79 -18.54
N ILE A 185 2.91 11.73 -17.53
CA ILE A 185 1.44 11.73 -17.64
C ILE A 185 0.88 13.14 -17.36
N SER A 186 -0.37 13.38 -17.76
CA SER A 186 -1.02 14.69 -17.66
C SER A 186 -1.18 15.15 -16.20
N GLY A 187 -1.27 16.47 -16.00
CA GLY A 187 -1.38 17.04 -14.66
C GLY A 187 -2.66 16.60 -13.93
N ALA A 188 -3.78 16.48 -14.66
CA ALA A 188 -5.06 16.05 -14.10
C ALA A 188 -5.01 14.58 -13.67
N GLU A 189 -4.53 13.68 -14.53
CA GLU A 189 -4.43 12.26 -14.15
C GLU A 189 -3.40 12.04 -13.03
N SER A 190 -2.29 12.79 -13.02
CA SER A 190 -1.31 12.77 -11.92
C SER A 190 -1.92 13.22 -10.59
N LEU A 191 -2.75 14.28 -10.62
CA LEU A 191 -3.37 14.82 -9.41
C LEU A 191 -4.38 13.86 -8.82
N SER A 192 -5.18 13.21 -9.66
CA SER A 192 -6.13 12.19 -9.19
C SER A 192 -5.42 10.96 -8.62
N VAL A 193 -4.40 10.44 -9.31
CA VAL A 193 -3.63 9.27 -8.84
C VAL A 193 -2.87 9.59 -7.55
N ALA A 194 -2.27 10.78 -7.44
CA ALA A 194 -1.65 11.24 -6.20
C ALA A 194 -2.68 11.40 -5.07
N GLY A 195 -3.86 11.93 -5.38
CA GLY A 195 -4.96 12.05 -4.42
C GLY A 195 -5.39 10.69 -3.86
N ASN A 196 -5.53 9.70 -4.72
CA ASN A 196 -5.97 8.34 -4.38
C ASN A 196 -5.02 7.58 -3.42
N ILE A 197 -3.79 8.03 -3.23
CA ILE A 197 -2.88 7.46 -2.21
C ILE A 197 -3.42 7.70 -0.79
N PHE A 198 -4.15 8.79 -0.58
CA PHE A 198 -4.66 9.21 0.74
C PHE A 198 -6.18 9.29 0.79
N LEU A 199 -6.80 9.76 -0.29
CA LEU A 199 -8.23 9.97 -0.44
C LEU A 199 -8.89 8.74 -1.08
N GLY A 200 -10.19 8.58 -0.84
CA GLY A 200 -10.95 7.51 -1.48
C GLY A 200 -11.20 7.74 -2.97
N GLN A 201 -11.59 6.66 -3.66
CA GLN A 201 -11.95 6.65 -5.08
C GLN A 201 -13.03 7.66 -5.50
N THR A 202 -13.90 8.09 -4.57
CA THR A 202 -14.94 9.10 -4.81
C THR A 202 -14.49 10.52 -4.47
N GLU A 203 -13.44 10.66 -3.66
CA GLU A 203 -12.94 11.94 -3.13
C GLU A 203 -11.79 12.48 -4.00
N ALA A 204 -10.88 11.62 -4.44
CA ALA A 204 -9.75 12.04 -5.26
C ALA A 204 -10.19 12.66 -6.61
N PRO A 205 -11.24 12.17 -7.32
CA PRO A 205 -11.71 12.83 -8.54
C PRO A 205 -12.26 14.25 -8.31
N LEU A 206 -12.67 14.60 -7.08
CA LEU A 206 -13.14 15.97 -6.78
C LEU A 206 -12.03 17.00 -6.96
N LEU A 207 -10.77 16.61 -6.75
CA LEU A 207 -9.59 17.47 -6.99
C LEU A 207 -9.44 17.89 -8.45
N ILE A 208 -10.00 17.09 -9.37
CA ILE A 208 -9.89 17.31 -10.81
C ILE A 208 -11.25 17.52 -11.48
N LYS A 209 -12.30 17.82 -10.70
CA LYS A 209 -13.68 17.92 -11.18
C LYS A 209 -13.83 18.80 -12.43
N ALA A 210 -13.15 19.95 -12.46
CA ALA A 210 -13.18 20.89 -13.59
C ALA A 210 -12.48 20.38 -14.87
N TYR A 211 -11.67 19.34 -14.76
CA TYR A 211 -10.91 18.75 -15.87
C TYR A 211 -11.55 17.46 -16.39
N LEU A 212 -12.38 16.77 -15.60
CA LEU A 212 -12.98 15.47 -15.95
C LEU A 212 -13.68 15.47 -17.32
N GLU A 213 -14.46 16.52 -17.61
CA GLU A 213 -15.18 16.64 -18.89
C GLU A 213 -14.26 16.77 -20.12
N LYS A 214 -13.02 17.21 -19.91
CA LYS A 214 -12.04 17.45 -20.97
C LYS A 214 -11.02 16.31 -21.11
N MET A 215 -11.09 15.31 -20.22
CA MET A 215 -10.16 14.18 -20.22
C MET A 215 -10.50 13.20 -21.33
N ASN A 216 -9.46 12.64 -21.95
CA ASN A 216 -9.63 11.56 -22.92
C ASN A 216 -9.91 10.22 -22.22
N ARG A 217 -10.30 9.20 -23.00
CA ARG A 217 -10.68 7.89 -22.46
C ARG A 217 -9.57 7.19 -21.67
N SER A 218 -8.29 7.36 -22.05
CA SER A 218 -7.16 6.76 -21.32
C SER A 218 -6.90 7.48 -19.99
N GLU A 219 -7.08 8.80 -19.97
CA GLU A 219 -6.97 9.59 -18.74
C GLU A 219 -8.07 9.23 -17.74
N ILE A 220 -9.33 9.09 -18.21
CA ILE A 220 -10.44 8.64 -17.37
C ILE A 220 -10.22 7.21 -16.87
N LEU A 221 -9.71 6.32 -17.73
CA LEU A 221 -9.38 4.95 -17.34
C LEU A 221 -8.34 4.92 -16.21
N LEU A 222 -7.29 5.76 -16.28
CA LEU A 222 -6.30 5.87 -15.21
C LEU A 222 -6.94 6.41 -13.92
N VAL A 223 -7.83 7.41 -13.98
CA VAL A 223 -8.54 7.90 -12.79
C VAL A 223 -9.33 6.77 -12.11
N MET A 224 -10.03 5.94 -12.89
CA MET A 224 -10.81 4.82 -12.38
C MET A 224 -9.93 3.70 -11.82
N ILE A 225 -8.92 3.25 -12.58
CA ILE A 225 -7.99 2.20 -12.12
C ILE A 225 -7.21 2.68 -10.89
N GLY A 226 -6.77 3.93 -10.87
CA GLY A 226 -6.07 4.53 -9.75
C GLY A 226 -6.89 4.49 -8.47
N GLY A 227 -8.19 4.77 -8.53
CA GLY A 227 -9.08 4.68 -7.36
C GLY A 227 -9.34 3.25 -6.88
N MET A 228 -9.38 2.29 -7.80
CA MET A 228 -9.60 0.87 -7.46
C MET A 228 -8.32 0.17 -6.98
N ALA A 229 -7.15 0.68 -7.37
CA ALA A 229 -5.86 0.11 -7.01
C ALA A 229 -5.37 0.54 -5.62
N THR A 230 -5.92 1.63 -5.07
CA THR A 230 -5.51 2.19 -3.78
C THR A 230 -6.59 1.98 -2.71
N VAL A 231 -6.23 2.30 -1.46
CA VAL A 231 -7.14 2.27 -0.32
C VAL A 231 -7.17 3.65 0.31
N ALA A 232 -8.36 4.13 0.65
CA ALA A 232 -8.55 5.40 1.35
C ALA A 232 -7.89 5.36 2.74
N GLY A 233 -7.37 6.50 3.22
CA GLY A 233 -6.71 6.59 4.52
C GLY A 233 -7.57 6.08 5.69
N ALA A 234 -8.88 6.33 5.66
CA ALA A 234 -9.81 5.85 6.67
C ALA A 234 -9.93 4.32 6.73
N VAL A 235 -10.00 3.68 5.56
CA VAL A 235 -10.08 2.21 5.46
C VAL A 235 -8.71 1.57 5.75
N LEU A 236 -7.62 2.23 5.35
CA LEU A 236 -6.26 1.82 5.70
C LEU A 236 -6.06 1.80 7.22
N ALA A 237 -6.51 2.84 7.93
CA ALA A 237 -6.45 2.88 9.39
C ALA A 237 -7.26 1.75 10.04
N ALA A 238 -8.48 1.52 9.55
CA ALA A 238 -9.31 0.40 9.97
C ALA A 238 -8.58 -0.96 9.82
N TYR A 239 -7.90 -1.20 8.69
CA TYR A 239 -7.13 -2.43 8.50
C TYR A 239 -5.90 -2.53 9.40
N ILE A 240 -5.23 -1.42 9.70
CA ILE A 240 -4.13 -1.41 10.67
C ILE A 240 -4.62 -1.82 12.05
N GLY A 241 -5.74 -1.25 12.51
CA GLY A 241 -6.34 -1.60 13.80
C GLY A 241 -6.81 -3.06 13.85
N PHE A 242 -7.46 -3.53 12.78
CA PHE A 242 -7.96 -4.89 12.68
C PHE A 242 -6.84 -5.94 12.63
N LEU A 243 -5.84 -5.76 11.75
CA LEU A 243 -4.76 -6.73 11.55
C LEU A 243 -3.68 -6.66 12.63
N GLY A 244 -3.43 -5.48 13.17
CA GLY A 244 -2.46 -5.28 14.25
C GLY A 244 -2.98 -5.65 15.62
N GLY A 245 -4.29 -5.85 15.79
CA GLY A 245 -4.89 -6.21 17.07
C GLY A 245 -4.52 -5.19 18.15
N ASP A 246 -4.13 -5.65 19.34
CA ASP A 246 -3.67 -4.82 20.46
C ASP A 246 -2.15 -4.56 20.49
N ASP A 247 -1.39 -5.13 19.57
CA ASP A 247 0.07 -5.03 19.54
C ASP A 247 0.53 -3.81 18.73
N PRO A 248 1.18 -2.81 19.36
CA PRO A 248 1.68 -1.62 18.67
C PRO A 248 2.73 -1.92 17.61
N GLU A 249 3.57 -2.95 17.79
CA GLU A 249 4.61 -3.32 16.84
C GLU A 249 4.00 -3.93 15.58
N LEU A 250 3.01 -4.81 15.74
CA LEU A 250 2.26 -5.38 14.61
C LEU A 250 1.47 -4.30 13.85
N ARG A 251 0.81 -3.37 14.56
CA ARG A 251 0.13 -2.24 13.92
C ARG A 251 1.09 -1.41 13.08
N LEU A 252 2.31 -1.14 13.58
CA LEU A 252 3.31 -0.40 12.85
C LEU A 252 3.82 -1.16 11.62
N ILE A 253 3.99 -2.48 11.72
CA ILE A 253 4.34 -3.35 10.58
C ILE A 253 3.25 -3.27 9.51
N PHE A 254 1.97 -3.45 9.87
CA PHE A 254 0.87 -3.37 8.90
C PHE A 254 0.70 -1.97 8.33
N ALA A 255 0.88 -0.92 9.13
CA ALA A 255 0.86 0.46 8.67
C ALA A 255 1.93 0.69 7.60
N LYS A 256 3.16 0.24 7.83
CA LYS A 256 4.24 0.31 6.84
C LYS A 256 3.86 -0.40 5.54
N HIS A 257 3.34 -1.63 5.61
CA HIS A 257 2.97 -2.41 4.42
C HIS A 257 1.81 -1.79 3.64
N LEU A 258 0.76 -1.33 4.32
CA LEU A 258 -0.42 -0.73 3.69
C LEU A 258 -0.08 0.64 3.08
N LEU A 259 0.73 1.44 3.75
CA LEU A 259 1.23 2.71 3.19
C LEU A 259 2.10 2.48 1.96
N ALA A 260 3.00 1.50 2.02
CA ALA A 260 3.82 1.12 0.87
C ALA A 260 2.94 0.67 -0.30
N ALA A 261 1.96 -0.20 -0.06
CA ALA A 261 1.03 -0.68 -1.07
C ALA A 261 0.26 0.49 -1.73
N SER A 262 -0.24 1.45 -0.93
CA SER A 262 -0.96 2.61 -1.46
C SER A 262 -0.08 3.48 -2.37
N VAL A 263 1.17 3.77 -1.96
CA VAL A 263 2.11 4.56 -2.78
C VAL A 263 2.54 3.80 -4.04
N MET A 264 2.72 2.49 -3.95
CA MET A 264 3.12 1.62 -5.07
C MET A 264 1.99 1.40 -6.08
N ALA A 265 0.73 1.50 -5.65
CA ALA A 265 -0.43 1.40 -6.53
C ALA A 265 -0.52 2.55 -7.54
N ALA A 266 0.02 3.74 -7.24
CA ALA A 266 0.03 4.86 -8.18
C ALA A 266 0.77 4.56 -9.51
N PRO A 267 2.07 4.18 -9.51
CA PRO A 267 2.76 3.77 -10.73
C PRO A 267 2.21 2.46 -11.32
N GLY A 268 1.69 1.56 -10.48
CA GLY A 268 1.06 0.31 -10.89
C GLY A 268 -0.18 0.52 -11.75
N ALA A 269 -1.14 1.30 -11.24
CA ALA A 269 -2.34 1.71 -11.96
C ALA A 269 -2.00 2.40 -13.27
N MET A 270 -0.97 3.26 -13.25
CA MET A 270 -0.52 3.98 -14.44
C MET A 270 -0.08 3.02 -15.54
N PHE A 271 0.84 2.09 -15.30
CA PHE A 271 1.32 1.23 -16.39
C PHE A 271 0.26 0.24 -16.90
N ILE A 272 -0.68 -0.17 -16.05
CA ILE A 272 -1.80 -1.04 -16.46
C ILE A 272 -2.81 -0.29 -17.32
N SER A 273 -3.00 1.02 -17.07
CA SER A 273 -3.98 1.86 -17.78
C SER A 273 -3.54 2.35 -19.17
N LYS A 274 -2.24 2.25 -19.51
CA LYS A 274 -1.64 2.86 -20.72
C LYS A 274 -1.28 1.81 -21.77
#